data_AF-A0A354GSI9-F1
#
_entry.id   AF-A0A354GSI9-F1
#
_cell.length_a   1.000
_cell.length_b   1.000
_cell.length_c   1.000
_cell.angle_alpha   90.00
_cell.angle_beta   90.00
_cell.angle_gamma   90.00
#
_symmetry.space_group_name_H-M   'P 1'
#
loop_
_entity.id
_entity.type
_entity.pdbx_description
1 polymer ?
#
loop_
_entity_poly.entity_id
_entity_poly.type
_entity_poly.pdbx_seq_one_letter_code
_entity_poly.pdbx_strand_id
1 'polypeptide(L)'
;EKVAPWNLTIASDLRLLAMARSFVETVCQAAGFDPCTTHAIVLAADEALNNIIRHAHQDRPEAVVQIQCYLRTDDIEIRLLD
;
A
#
# COMPACT_ATOMS: atom_id res chain seq x y z
N GLU A 1 -16.71 -7.39 15.08
CA GLU A 1 -16.45 -8.08 13.80
C GLU A 1 -15.14 -7.56 13.21
N LYS A 2 -14.38 -8.38 12.47
CA LYS A 2 -13.24 -7.87 11.70
C LYS A 2 -13.82 -7.21 10.44
N VAL A 3 -13.68 -5.89 10.32
CA VAL A 3 -14.02 -5.17 9.10
C VAL A 3 -13.11 -5.68 7.98
N ALA A 4 -13.68 -5.92 6.79
CA ALA A 4 -12.89 -6.35 5.64
C ALA A 4 -11.83 -5.29 5.30
N PRO A 5 -10.58 -5.68 4.97
CA PRO A 5 -9.53 -4.71 4.68
C PRO A 5 -9.82 -3.96 3.39
N TRP A 6 -9.30 -2.75 3.30
CA TRP A 6 -9.17 -2.08 2.01
C TRP A 6 -8.12 -2.82 1.20
N ASN A 7 -8.43 -3.15 -0.06
CA ASN A 7 -7.56 -3.92 -0.91
C ASN A 7 -7.32 -3.23 -2.25
N LEU A 8 -6.08 -3.28 -2.71
CA LEU A 8 -5.69 -2.91 -4.07
C LEU A 8 -4.75 -3.98 -4.62
N THR A 9 -5.04 -4.47 -5.82
CA THR A 9 -4.14 -5.35 -6.57
C THR A 9 -3.70 -4.62 -7.83
N ILE A 10 -2.40 -4.52 -8.04
CA ILE A 10 -1.80 -3.86 -9.21
C ILE A 10 -0.75 -4.77 -9.84
N ALA A 11 -0.47 -4.56 -11.13
CA ALA A 11 0.70 -5.15 -11.75
C ALA A 11 1.96 -4.64 -11.02
N SER A 12 2.99 -5.50 -10.93
CA SER A 12 4.30 -5.14 -10.39
C SER A 12 5.05 -4.22 -11.37
N ASP A 13 4.60 -2.98 -11.47
CA ASP A 13 5.10 -1.97 -12.40
C ASP A 13 5.30 -0.63 -11.69
N LEU A 14 6.50 -0.06 -11.84
CA LEU A 14 6.87 1.23 -11.24
C LEU A 14 5.92 2.37 -11.64
N ARG A 15 5.28 2.27 -12.82
CA ARG A 15 4.29 3.25 -13.29
C ARG A 15 3.04 3.29 -12.42
N LEU A 16 2.76 2.21 -11.67
CA LEU A 16 1.59 2.11 -10.80
C LEU A 16 1.88 2.50 -9.35
N LEU A 17 3.13 2.83 -8.98
CA LEU A 17 3.48 3.28 -7.62
C LEU A 17 2.68 4.53 -7.19
N ALA A 18 2.45 5.47 -8.12
CA ALA A 18 1.65 6.66 -7.82
C ALA A 18 0.20 6.30 -7.41
N MET A 19 -0.40 5.30 -8.08
CA MET A 19 -1.73 4.81 -7.74
C MET A 19 -1.74 4.14 -6.35
N ALA A 20 -0.73 3.33 -6.05
CA ALA A 20 -0.59 2.69 -4.75
C ALA A 20 -0.43 3.71 -3.61
N ARG A 21 0.36 4.77 -3.81
CA ARG A 21 0.49 5.88 -2.85
C ARG A 21 -0.84 6.57 -2.60
N SER A 22 -1.57 6.95 -3.65
CA SER A 22 -2.87 7.59 -3.52
C SER A 22 -3.89 6.70 -2.82
N PHE A 23 -3.85 5.39 -3.05
CA PHE A 23 -4.68 4.43 -2.33
C PHE A 23 -4.39 4.44 -0.82
N VAL A 24 -3.12 4.29 -0.42
CA VAL A 24 -2.73 4.31 1.00
C VAL A 24 -3.08 5.65 1.65
N GLU A 25 -2.81 6.76 0.96
CA GLU A 25 -3.15 8.11 1.43
C GLU A 25 -4.65 8.25 1.69
N THR A 26 -5.49 7.81 0.73
CA THR A 26 -6.95 7.88 0.85
C THR A 26 -7.45 7.04 2.03
N VAL A 27 -6.88 5.85 2.24
CA VAL A 27 -7.23 4.99 3.38
C VAL A 27 -6.86 5.65 4.70
N CYS A 28 -5.68 6.28 4.80
CA CYS A 28 -5.26 7.01 5.99
C CYS A 28 -6.18 8.21 6.28
N GLN A 29 -6.54 8.97 5.25
CA GLN A 29 -7.47 10.09 5.38
C GLN A 29 -8.87 9.63 5.82
N ALA A 30 -9.37 8.52 5.25
CA ALA A 30 -10.66 7.94 5.65
C ALA A 30 -10.66 7.42 7.10
N ALA A 31 -9.49 7.02 7.61
CA ALA A 31 -9.29 6.63 9.01
C ALA A 31 -9.10 7.83 9.96
N GLY A 32 -8.96 9.05 9.43
CA GLY A 32 -8.79 10.27 10.22
C GLY A 32 -7.37 10.51 10.75
N PHE A 33 -6.34 9.86 10.18
CA PHE A 33 -4.95 10.17 10.52
C PHE A 33 -4.63 11.63 10.14
N ASP A 34 -3.78 12.28 10.94
CA ASP A 34 -3.31 13.62 10.64
C ASP A 34 -2.37 13.62 9.41
N PRO A 35 -2.11 14.80 8.81
CA PRO A 35 -1.29 14.89 7.60
C PRO A 35 0.16 14.40 7.77
N CYS A 36 0.78 14.62 8.94
CA CYS A 36 2.15 14.18 9.18
C CYS A 36 2.24 12.66 9.29
N THR A 37 1.33 12.05 10.04
CA THR A 37 1.23 10.59 10.17
C THR A 37 0.90 9.94 8.83
N THR A 38 -0.06 10.51 8.09
CA THR A 38 -0.42 10.05 6.74
C THR A 38 0.79 10.06 5.81
N HIS A 39 1.55 11.16 5.79
CA HIS A 39 2.75 11.27 4.96
C HIS A 39 3.80 10.22 5.30
N ALA A 40 4.06 9.98 6.59
CA ALA A 40 5.02 8.98 7.04
C ALA A 40 4.61 7.56 6.61
N ILE A 41 3.33 7.22 6.74
CA ILE A 41 2.79 5.92 6.32
C ILE A 41 2.92 5.74 4.80
N VAL A 42 2.55 6.75 4.02
CA VAL A 42 2.64 6.70 2.55
C VAL A 42 4.08 6.53 2.10
N LEU A 43 5.03 7.23 2.72
CA LEU A 43 6.46 7.08 2.41
C LEU A 43 6.95 5.66 2.69
N ALA A 44 6.63 5.11 3.86
CA ALA A 44 7.02 3.74 4.22
C ALA A 44 6.43 2.69 3.26
N ALA A 45 5.15 2.86 2.86
CA ALA A 45 4.51 1.99 1.88
C ALA A 45 5.14 2.13 0.49
N ASP A 46 5.47 3.35 0.04
CA ASP A 46 6.13 3.60 -1.26
C ASP A 46 7.51 2.94 -1.31
N GLU A 47 8.33 3.07 -0.27
CA GLU A 47 9.65 2.43 -0.19
C GLU A 47 9.53 0.90 -0.23
N ALA A 48 8.60 0.33 0.53
CA ALA A 48 8.39 -1.12 0.56
C ALA A 48 7.89 -1.67 -0.80
N LEU A 49 6.95 -0.96 -1.45
CA LEU A 49 6.47 -1.32 -2.79
C LEU A 49 7.57 -1.18 -3.86
N ASN A 50 8.36 -0.11 -3.80
CA ASN A 50 9.48 0.11 -4.71
C ASN A 50 10.51 -1.02 -4.57
N ASN A 51 10.77 -1.47 -3.34
CA ASN A 51 11.63 -2.61 -3.07
C ASN A 51 11.09 -3.91 -3.68
N ILE A 52 9.80 -4.22 -3.49
CA ILE A 52 9.16 -5.42 -4.09
C ILE A 52 9.26 -5.36 -5.62
N ILE A 53 8.76 -4.28 -6.24
CA ILE A 53 8.68 -4.17 -7.70
C ILE A 53 10.07 -4.25 -8.35
N ARG A 54 11.11 -3.66 -7.72
CA ARG A 54 12.47 -3.68 -8.28
C ARG A 54 13.20 -5.01 -8.09
N HIS A 55 12.96 -5.72 -6.99
CA HIS A 55 13.79 -6.87 -6.61
C HIS A 55 13.09 -8.21 -6.74
N ALA A 56 11.76 -8.29 -6.60
CA ALA A 56 11.05 -9.56 -6.59
C ALA A 56 10.71 -10.09 -8.00
N HIS A 57 10.57 -9.21 -9.00
CA HIS A 57 9.94 -9.58 -10.27
C HIS A 57 10.71 -9.20 -11.54
N GLN A 58 12.05 -9.11 -11.47
CA GLN A 58 12.89 -8.68 -12.60
C GLN A 58 12.62 -9.43 -13.93
N ASP A 59 12.03 -10.63 -13.89
CA ASP A 59 11.68 -11.43 -15.08
C ASP A 59 10.21 -11.91 -15.12
N ARG A 60 9.28 -11.28 -14.39
CA ARG A 60 7.87 -11.70 -14.34
C ARG A 60 6.90 -10.54 -14.62
N PRO A 61 6.60 -10.25 -15.90
CA PRO A 61 5.69 -9.18 -16.28
C PRO A 61 4.22 -9.42 -15.84
N GLU A 62 3.86 -10.67 -15.56
CA GLU A 62 2.55 -11.08 -15.05
C GLU A 62 2.42 -10.92 -13.52
N ALA A 63 3.50 -10.57 -12.82
CA ALA A 63 3.48 -10.48 -11.37
C ALA A 63 2.58 -9.34 -10.89
N VAL A 64 1.85 -9.59 -9.80
CA VAL A 64 0.95 -8.64 -9.18
C VAL A 64 1.36 -8.44 -7.73
N VAL A 65 1.17 -7.23 -7.24
CA VAL A 65 1.31 -6.91 -5.82
C VAL A 65 -0.05 -6.61 -5.26
N GLN A 66 -0.38 -7.23 -4.13
CA GLN A 66 -1.59 -6.93 -3.37
C GLN A 66 -1.25 -6.13 -2.12
N ILE A 67 -1.95 -5.01 -1.96
CA ILE A 67 -1.86 -4.10 -0.82
C ILE A 67 -3.13 -4.27 0.00
N GLN A 68 -2.99 -4.63 1.27
CA GLN A 68 -4.10 -4.78 2.20
C GLN A 68 -3.92 -3.81 3.37
N CYS A 69 -4.90 -2.95 3.61
CA CYS A 69 -4.91 -2.04 4.75
C CYS A 69 -6.00 -2.44 5.74
N TYR A 70 -5.59 -2.79 6.95
CA TYR A 70 -6.47 -3.10 8.06
C TYR A 70 -6.48 -1.89 9.00
N LEU A 71 -7.63 -1.22 9.05
CA LEU A 71 -7.85 -0.12 9.97
C LEU A 71 -8.31 -0.66 11.32
N ARG A 72 -7.71 -0.16 12.40
CA ARG A 72 -8.16 -0.32 13.77
C ARG A 72 -8.44 1.05 14.36
N THR A 73 -8.93 1.09 15.59
CA THR A 73 -9.33 2.35 16.25
C THR A 73 -8.19 3.37 16.30
N ASP A 74 -6.95 2.92 16.53
CA ASP A 74 -5.78 3.80 16.74
C ASP A 74 -4.57 3.44 15.86
N ASP A 75 -4.70 2.44 14.98
CA ASP A 75 -3.59 1.98 14.15
C ASP A 75 -4.05 1.54 12.75
N ILE A 76 -3.06 1.43 11.87
CA ILE A 76 -3.19 0.83 10.55
C ILE A 76 -2.13 -0.26 10.39
N GLU A 77 -2.57 -1.42 9.92
CA GLU A 77 -1.68 -2.50 9.50
C GLU A 77 -1.73 -2.60 7.98
N ILE A 78 -0.59 -2.37 7.33
CA ILE A 78 -0.43 -2.49 5.87
C ILE A 78 0.33 -3.77 5.57
N ARG A 79 -0.24 -4.63 4.72
CA ARG A 79 0.40 -5.85 4.22
C ARG A 79 0.62 -5.74 2.73
N LEU A 80 1.83 -6.04 2.29
CA LEU A 80 2.21 -6.14 0.89
C LEU A 80 2.47 -7.62 0.58
N LEU A 81 1.80 -8.15 -0.44
CA LEU A 81 1.88 -9.55 -0.86
C LEU A 81 2.33 -9.57 -2.32
N ASP A 82 3.35 -10.37 -2.64
CA ASP A 82 3.97 -10.53 -3.96
C ASP A 82 3.91 -11.98 -4.49
#